data_AF-A0A0U3HUN0-F1
#
_entry.id   AF-A0A0U3HUN0-F1
#
_cell.length_a   1.000
_cell.length_b   1.000
_cell.length_c   1.000
_cell.angle_alpha   90.00
_cell.angle_beta   90.00
_cell.angle_gamma   90.00
#
_symmetry.space_group_name_H-M   'P 1'
#
loop_
_entity.id
_entity.type
_entity.pdbx_description
1 polymer ?
#
loop_
_entity_poly.entity_id
_entity_poly.type
_entity_poly.pdbx_seq_one_letter_code
_entity_poly.pdbx_strand_id
1 'polypeptide(L)'
;MPAVRFFEVPERHREAARAWLERGAGIPGSTPVPAAAVVFVRDGEHGVETLLTHRTGSSSLGPVGFPGGPVEAHDDDPLDWAGPTPLEWTRRLGTDDVGRARRAVVAAARKAFEEVGVLLAGPDPMSTVESVEGAEWLRSREALALGDVSLADVLGRRRLVLRSDLLRPLAHWVSSDFVHRRHDVHYFTAVVPDGQTASLLGSRGTWCGWVDAARAVADPHGTWLGDLVGRPDTLGRPPAELLAPGSLVALESLAECSSAIAFLAKKRRIATLNPVLEEHGGRPVLRLDLG
;
A
#
# COMPACT_ATOMS: atom_id res chain seq x y z
N MET A 1 29.43 -5.11 5.44
CA MET A 1 28.63 -5.72 4.35
C MET A 1 27.24 -5.09 4.40
N PRO A 2 26.58 -4.81 3.26
CA PRO A 2 25.20 -4.35 3.28
C PRO A 2 24.35 -5.36 4.06
N ALA A 3 23.35 -4.88 4.80
CA ALA A 3 22.48 -5.78 5.55
C ALA A 3 21.62 -6.54 4.55
N VAL A 4 21.61 -7.87 4.64
CA VAL A 4 20.80 -8.73 3.77
C VAL A 4 19.63 -9.25 4.59
N ARG A 5 18.45 -9.25 3.98
CA ARG A 5 17.25 -9.82 4.57
C ARG A 5 16.68 -10.92 3.70
N PHE A 6 16.28 -12.01 4.34
CA PHE A 6 15.59 -13.11 3.67
C PHE A 6 14.12 -13.14 4.08
N PHE A 7 13.25 -13.45 3.11
CA PHE A 7 11.85 -13.74 3.34
C PHE A 7 11.53 -15.13 2.84
N GLU A 8 10.66 -15.84 3.55
CA GLU A 8 10.08 -17.07 3.05
C GLU A 8 9.22 -16.77 1.81
N VAL A 9 9.25 -17.67 0.83
CA VAL A 9 8.31 -17.62 -0.28
C VAL A 9 6.94 -18.10 0.22
N PRO A 10 5.89 -17.26 0.17
CA PRO A 10 4.56 -17.66 0.62
C PRO A 10 4.05 -18.88 -0.16
N GLU A 11 3.25 -19.73 0.47
CA GLU A 11 2.74 -20.99 -0.08
C GLU A 11 2.17 -20.82 -1.48
N ARG A 12 1.35 -19.77 -1.69
CA ARG A 12 0.74 -19.39 -2.97
C ARG A 12 1.72 -19.18 -4.13
N HIS A 13 3.00 -18.97 -3.83
CA HIS A 13 4.05 -18.63 -4.78
C HIS A 13 5.12 -19.72 -4.90
N ARG A 14 5.09 -20.78 -4.08
CA ARG A 14 6.17 -21.78 -4.00
C ARG A 14 6.35 -22.59 -5.29
N GLU A 15 5.25 -22.97 -5.94
CA GLU A 15 5.30 -23.70 -7.20
C GLU A 15 5.93 -22.84 -8.31
N ALA A 16 5.48 -21.60 -8.44
CA ALA A 16 6.05 -20.64 -9.39
C ALA A 16 7.54 -20.37 -9.10
N ALA A 17 7.93 -20.28 -7.83
CA ALA A 17 9.32 -20.10 -7.43
C ALA A 17 10.20 -21.29 -7.84
N ARG A 18 9.76 -22.53 -7.56
CA ARG A 18 10.49 -23.74 -7.97
C ARG A 18 10.63 -23.81 -9.49
N ALA A 19 9.53 -23.64 -10.21
CA ALA A 19 9.53 -23.64 -11.67
C ALA A 19 10.39 -22.53 -12.28
N TRP A 20 10.58 -21.41 -11.57
CA TRP A 20 11.50 -20.35 -11.98
C TRP A 20 12.97 -20.73 -11.76
N LEU A 21 13.30 -21.28 -10.60
CA LEU A 21 14.65 -21.74 -10.28
C LEU A 21 15.11 -22.86 -11.23
N GLU A 22 14.22 -23.81 -11.55
CA GLU A 22 14.48 -24.92 -12.48
C GLU A 22 14.71 -24.47 -13.92
N ARG A 23 14.05 -23.40 -14.36
CA ARG A 23 14.19 -22.86 -15.72
C ARG A 23 15.54 -22.21 -15.99
N GLY A 24 16.30 -21.86 -14.94
CA GLY A 24 17.61 -21.22 -15.06
C GLY A 24 17.54 -19.71 -15.34
N ALA A 25 18.71 -19.05 -15.29
CA ALA A 25 18.82 -17.61 -15.47
C ALA A 25 18.52 -17.15 -16.91
N GLY A 26 17.91 -15.97 -17.07
CA GLY A 26 17.78 -15.28 -18.36
C GLY A 26 16.36 -15.11 -18.91
N ILE A 27 15.32 -15.65 -18.24
CA ILE A 27 13.93 -15.35 -18.58
C ILE A 27 13.52 -14.05 -17.88
N PRO A 28 13.05 -13.02 -18.60
CA PRO A 28 12.54 -11.82 -17.97
C PRO A 28 11.19 -12.11 -17.28
N GLY A 29 11.01 -11.56 -16.08
CA GLY A 29 9.70 -11.57 -15.42
C GLY A 29 8.68 -10.74 -16.19
N SER A 30 7.39 -10.91 -15.89
CA SER A 30 6.33 -10.08 -16.48
C SER A 30 6.53 -8.60 -16.13
N THR A 31 6.12 -7.67 -17.00
CA THR A 31 6.22 -6.24 -16.68
C THR A 31 5.40 -5.93 -15.42
N PRO A 32 5.99 -5.30 -14.38
CA PRO A 32 5.27 -5.02 -13.16
C PRO A 32 4.24 -3.91 -13.39
N VAL A 33 3.03 -4.12 -12.88
CA VAL A 33 1.95 -3.13 -12.95
C VAL A 33 2.20 -2.03 -11.92
N PRO A 34 2.32 -0.75 -12.31
CA PRO A 34 2.45 0.35 -11.37
C PRO A 34 1.25 0.41 -10.43
N ALA A 35 1.51 0.65 -9.15
CA ALA A 35 0.51 0.65 -8.09
C ALA A 35 0.90 1.63 -6.98
N ALA A 36 -0.10 2.01 -6.18
CA ALA A 36 0.10 2.83 -5.00
C ALA A 36 -0.72 2.29 -3.83
N ALA A 37 -0.19 2.45 -2.62
CA ALA A 37 -0.88 2.06 -1.38
C ALA A 37 -0.62 3.07 -0.27
N VAL A 38 -1.58 3.23 0.65
CA VAL A 38 -1.49 4.18 1.76
C VAL A 38 -1.48 3.45 3.09
N VAL A 39 -0.39 3.62 3.82
CA VAL A 39 -0.20 3.18 5.21
C VAL A 39 -0.73 4.27 6.13
N PHE A 40 -2.01 4.18 6.47
CA PHE A 40 -2.62 5.06 7.46
C PHE A 40 -2.08 4.76 8.84
N VAL A 41 -1.77 5.79 9.61
CA VAL A 41 -1.21 5.64 10.96
C VAL A 41 -1.98 6.43 11.99
N ARG A 42 -2.08 5.89 13.19
CA ARG A 42 -2.55 6.58 14.40
C ARG A 42 -1.82 6.06 15.63
N ASP A 43 -1.88 6.82 16.71
CA ASP A 43 -1.46 6.34 18.02
C ASP A 43 -2.50 5.34 18.54
N GLY A 44 -2.02 4.20 19.03
CA GLY A 44 -2.80 3.17 19.72
C GLY A 44 -2.21 2.88 21.11
N GLU A 45 -2.76 1.87 21.77
CA GLU A 45 -2.41 1.56 23.16
C GLU A 45 -0.96 1.09 23.34
N HIS A 46 -0.42 0.32 22.37
CA HIS A 46 0.94 -0.24 22.44
C HIS A 46 1.90 0.32 21.38
N GLY A 47 1.61 1.52 20.86
CA GLY A 47 2.44 2.19 19.85
C GLY A 47 1.63 2.55 18.62
N VAL A 48 2.20 2.36 17.43
CA VAL A 48 1.53 2.74 16.18
C VAL A 48 0.54 1.66 15.73
N GLU A 49 -0.69 2.08 15.46
CA GLU A 49 -1.67 1.28 14.73
C GLU A 49 -1.73 1.68 13.25
N THR A 50 -2.04 0.71 12.39
CA THR A 50 -2.25 0.96 10.97
C THR A 50 -3.51 0.30 10.43
N LEU A 51 -4.08 0.88 9.38
CA LEU A 51 -5.27 0.35 8.73
C LEU A 51 -4.90 -0.73 7.71
N LEU A 52 -5.41 -1.95 7.89
CA LEU A 52 -5.29 -3.05 6.94
C LEU A 52 -6.66 -3.44 6.39
N THR A 53 -6.69 -3.94 5.16
CA THR A 53 -7.88 -4.45 4.48
C THR A 53 -7.68 -5.92 4.09
N HIS A 54 -8.78 -6.67 4.09
CA HIS A 54 -8.85 -8.00 3.48
C HIS A 54 -9.39 -7.88 2.06
N ARG A 55 -8.68 -8.50 1.12
CA ARG A 55 -9.04 -8.55 -0.30
C ARG A 55 -9.65 -9.89 -0.62
N THR A 56 -10.77 -9.88 -1.33
CA THR A 56 -11.38 -11.10 -1.84
C THR A 56 -10.65 -11.61 -3.09
N GLY A 57 -10.40 -12.91 -3.16
CA GLY A 57 -9.85 -13.59 -4.34
C GLY A 57 -8.33 -13.72 -4.35
N SER A 58 -7.79 -14.25 -5.45
CA SER A 58 -6.35 -14.51 -5.58
C SER A 58 -5.60 -13.23 -5.93
N SER A 59 -4.84 -12.71 -4.96
CA SER A 59 -3.91 -11.59 -5.11
C SER A 59 -2.47 -12.07 -4.96
N SER A 60 -1.57 -11.64 -5.86
CA SER A 60 -0.13 -11.91 -5.71
C SER A 60 0.47 -11.19 -4.51
N LEU A 61 -0.15 -10.10 -4.05
CA LEU A 61 0.24 -9.35 -2.85
C LEU A 61 -0.28 -9.96 -1.54
N GLY A 62 -1.05 -11.05 -1.59
CA GLY A 62 -1.64 -11.70 -0.42
C GLY A 62 -3.06 -11.21 -0.09
N PRO A 63 -3.77 -11.94 0.79
CA PRO A 63 -5.16 -11.63 1.17
C PRO A 63 -5.30 -10.40 2.07
N VAL A 64 -4.23 -9.97 2.76
CA VAL A 64 -4.23 -8.80 3.64
C VAL A 64 -3.23 -7.77 3.13
N GLY A 65 -3.55 -6.49 3.24
CA GLY A 65 -2.55 -5.43 3.06
C GLY A 65 -3.13 -4.04 3.27
N PHE A 66 -2.32 -3.02 2.97
CA PHE A 66 -2.75 -1.62 3.06
C PHE A 66 -3.73 -1.27 1.93
N PRO A 67 -4.67 -0.33 2.15
CA PRO A 67 -5.51 0.22 1.08
C PRO A 67 -4.67 0.66 -0.11
N GLY A 68 -5.03 0.24 -1.31
CA GLY A 68 -4.17 0.43 -2.47
C GLY A 68 -4.54 -0.41 -3.68
N GLY A 69 -3.90 -0.12 -4.80
CA GLY A 69 -4.17 -0.80 -6.05
C GLY A 69 -3.40 -0.22 -7.24
N PRO A 70 -3.70 -0.71 -8.45
CA PRO A 70 -3.06 -0.26 -9.67
C PRO A 70 -3.24 1.25 -9.90
N VAL A 71 -2.23 1.85 -10.49
CA VAL A 71 -2.34 3.12 -11.17
C VAL A 71 -3.19 2.93 -12.43
N GLU A 72 -4.08 3.88 -12.69
CA GLU A 72 -5.00 3.89 -13.83
C GLU A 72 -4.72 5.06 -14.75
N ALA A 73 -5.19 5.00 -15.99
CA ALA A 73 -4.99 6.08 -16.96
C ALA A 73 -5.56 7.43 -16.49
N HIS A 74 -6.72 7.39 -15.82
CA HIS A 74 -7.38 8.56 -15.26
C HIS A 74 -6.62 9.21 -14.08
N ASP A 75 -5.56 8.56 -13.54
CA ASP A 75 -4.70 9.20 -12.54
C ASP A 75 -3.82 10.33 -13.14
N ASP A 76 -3.80 10.47 -14.48
CA ASP A 76 -3.20 11.62 -15.18
C ASP A 76 -4.18 12.80 -15.38
N ASP A 77 -5.48 12.63 -15.12
CA ASP A 77 -6.48 13.67 -15.35
C ASP A 77 -6.14 14.98 -14.61
N PRO A 78 -6.42 16.15 -15.21
CA PRO A 78 -6.15 17.44 -14.59
C PRO A 78 -7.04 17.65 -13.36
N LEU A 79 -6.43 18.04 -12.25
CA LEU A 79 -7.11 18.35 -10.99
C LEU A 79 -6.37 19.47 -10.27
N ASP A 80 -7.09 20.21 -9.43
CA ASP A 80 -6.49 21.24 -8.58
C ASP A 80 -5.62 20.60 -7.49
N TRP A 81 -4.44 21.16 -7.28
CA TRP A 81 -3.36 20.52 -6.54
C TRP A 81 -2.78 21.44 -5.48
N ALA A 82 -2.73 20.96 -4.24
CA ALA A 82 -2.06 21.61 -3.12
C ALA A 82 -0.89 20.73 -2.62
N GLY A 83 0.16 21.39 -2.16
CA GLY A 83 1.38 20.74 -1.69
C GLY A 83 2.49 20.67 -2.74
N PRO A 84 3.46 19.74 -2.60
CA PRO A 84 4.60 19.62 -3.50
C PRO A 84 4.13 19.37 -4.92
N THR A 85 4.70 20.09 -5.87
CA THR A 85 4.42 19.91 -7.30
C THR A 85 4.76 18.48 -7.77
N PRO A 86 4.19 18.00 -8.89
CA PRO A 86 4.59 16.73 -9.48
C PRO A 86 6.10 16.58 -9.69
N LEU A 87 6.79 17.68 -10.06
CA LEU A 87 8.24 17.72 -10.19
C LEU A 87 8.97 17.59 -8.83
N GLU A 88 8.43 18.12 -7.75
CA GLU A 88 9.00 17.91 -6.42
C GLU A 88 8.77 16.48 -5.92
N TRP A 89 7.67 15.85 -6.34
CA TRP A 89 7.37 14.46 -6.02
C TRP A 89 8.32 13.46 -6.68
N THR A 90 8.92 13.77 -7.83
CA THR A 90 9.94 12.89 -8.46
C THR A 90 11.10 12.63 -7.49
N ARG A 91 11.65 13.70 -6.92
CA ARG A 91 12.72 13.64 -5.90
C ARG A 91 12.29 12.90 -4.64
N ARG A 92 11.04 13.08 -4.20
CA ARG A 92 10.49 12.40 -3.00
C ARG A 92 10.29 10.90 -3.21
N LEU A 93 9.99 10.48 -4.43
CA LEU A 93 9.73 9.09 -4.79
C LEU A 93 10.96 8.36 -5.37
N GLY A 94 12.07 9.07 -5.59
CA GLY A 94 13.28 8.48 -6.16
C GLY A 94 13.11 8.10 -7.63
N THR A 95 12.35 8.90 -8.39
CA THR A 95 12.16 8.73 -9.84
C THR A 95 12.49 10.03 -10.56
N ASP A 96 12.77 9.97 -11.87
CA ASP A 96 12.96 11.15 -12.72
C ASP A 96 11.73 11.42 -13.61
N ASP A 97 10.75 10.52 -13.62
CA ASP A 97 9.53 10.64 -14.43
C ASP A 97 8.43 11.39 -13.65
N VAL A 98 8.15 12.62 -14.09
CA VAL A 98 7.13 13.51 -13.51
C VAL A 98 5.72 12.92 -13.63
N GLY A 99 5.40 12.28 -14.75
CA GLY A 99 4.09 11.67 -14.97
C GLY A 99 3.89 10.46 -14.04
N ARG A 100 4.90 9.62 -13.92
CA ARG A 100 4.89 8.49 -12.97
C ARG A 100 4.75 8.97 -11.53
N ALA A 101 5.46 10.03 -11.13
CA ALA A 101 5.34 10.59 -9.80
C ALA A 101 3.93 11.15 -9.53
N ARG A 102 3.35 11.90 -10.47
CA ARG A 102 1.96 12.39 -10.40
C ARG A 102 0.99 11.23 -10.21
N ARG A 103 1.02 10.26 -11.13
CA ARG A 103 0.10 9.12 -11.12
C ARG A 103 0.18 8.31 -9.83
N ALA A 104 1.38 8.09 -9.28
CA ALA A 104 1.53 7.39 -8.01
C ALA A 104 0.84 8.11 -6.85
N VAL A 105 0.95 9.44 -6.78
CA VAL A 105 0.32 10.27 -5.74
C VAL A 105 -1.20 10.31 -5.92
N VAL A 106 -1.68 10.51 -7.15
CA VAL A 106 -3.12 10.53 -7.46
C VAL A 106 -3.75 9.17 -7.21
N ALA A 107 -3.10 8.08 -7.63
CA ALA A 107 -3.55 6.71 -7.35
C ALA A 107 -3.62 6.45 -5.84
N ALA A 108 -2.63 6.88 -5.05
CA ALA A 108 -2.66 6.74 -3.60
C ALA A 108 -3.90 7.43 -2.99
N ALA A 109 -4.15 8.68 -3.37
CA ALA A 109 -5.31 9.44 -2.90
C ALA A 109 -6.65 8.85 -3.38
N ARG A 110 -6.70 8.40 -4.64
CA ARG A 110 -7.88 7.73 -5.21
C ARG A 110 -8.20 6.45 -4.45
N LYS A 111 -7.21 5.56 -4.27
CA LYS A 111 -7.39 4.29 -3.57
C LYS A 111 -7.74 4.49 -2.10
N ALA A 112 -7.18 5.50 -1.43
CA ALA A 112 -7.59 5.88 -0.08
C ALA A 112 -9.08 6.20 0.01
N PHE A 113 -9.60 7.02 -0.91
CA PHE A 113 -11.00 7.42 -0.90
C PHE A 113 -11.92 6.30 -1.39
N GLU A 114 -11.59 5.67 -2.51
CA GLU A 114 -12.36 4.58 -3.11
C GLU A 114 -12.49 3.39 -2.14
N GLU A 115 -11.36 2.85 -1.67
CA GLU A 115 -11.35 1.61 -0.91
C GLU A 115 -11.78 1.82 0.54
N VAL A 116 -11.26 2.83 1.23
CA VAL A 116 -11.49 3.04 2.66
C VAL A 116 -12.16 4.37 3.03
N GLY A 117 -12.66 5.12 2.04
CA GLY A 117 -13.45 6.32 2.30
C GLY A 117 -12.66 7.48 2.87
N VAL A 118 -11.33 7.46 2.82
CA VAL A 118 -10.50 8.57 3.32
C VAL A 118 -10.15 9.52 2.19
N LEU A 119 -10.68 10.73 2.23
CA LEU A 119 -10.46 11.77 1.22
C LEU A 119 -9.37 12.74 1.65
N LEU A 120 -8.23 12.71 0.96
CA LEU A 120 -7.10 13.62 1.16
C LEU A 120 -7.27 14.89 0.31
N ALA A 121 -8.37 15.60 0.51
CA ALA A 121 -8.72 16.82 -0.24
C ALA A 121 -9.49 17.81 0.64
N GLY A 122 -9.53 19.07 0.22
CA GLY A 122 -10.26 20.14 0.90
C GLY A 122 -10.64 21.28 -0.05
N PRO A 123 -11.43 22.27 0.40
CA PRO A 123 -11.78 23.44 -0.42
C PRO A 123 -10.58 24.36 -0.70
N ASP A 124 -9.51 24.24 0.07
CA ASP A 124 -8.31 25.06 -0.03
C ASP A 124 -7.04 24.27 0.41
N PRO A 125 -5.83 24.83 0.22
CA PRO A 125 -4.57 24.18 0.60
C PRO A 125 -4.32 23.98 2.10
N MET A 126 -5.19 24.46 2.98
CA MET A 126 -5.00 24.49 4.43
C MET A 126 -6.01 23.61 5.17
N SER A 127 -7.21 23.40 4.61
CA SER A 127 -8.27 22.57 5.20
C SER A 127 -8.48 21.23 4.50
N THR A 128 -9.24 20.33 5.13
CA THR A 128 -9.74 19.08 4.55
C THR A 128 -11.26 19.06 4.62
N VAL A 129 -11.90 18.23 3.81
CA VAL A 129 -13.34 17.94 3.97
C VAL A 129 -13.57 17.34 5.35
N GLU A 130 -14.48 17.93 6.13
CA GLU A 130 -14.79 17.51 7.51
C GLU A 130 -15.41 16.12 7.56
N SER A 131 -16.35 15.81 6.66
CA SER A 131 -17.01 14.50 6.62
C SER A 131 -17.25 14.03 5.20
N VAL A 132 -17.04 12.74 5.01
CA VAL A 132 -17.19 11.98 3.76
C VAL A 132 -18.28 10.92 3.89
N GLU A 133 -19.23 11.16 4.79
CA GLU A 133 -20.36 10.27 5.08
C GLU A 133 -21.59 10.57 4.21
N GLY A 134 -22.39 9.54 3.97
CA GLY A 134 -23.68 9.67 3.29
C GLY A 134 -23.68 9.14 1.85
N ALA A 135 -24.90 9.03 1.31
CA ALA A 135 -25.16 8.30 0.08
C ALA A 135 -24.46 8.88 -1.16
N GLU A 136 -24.21 10.19 -1.21
CA GLU A 136 -23.54 10.81 -2.35
C GLU A 136 -22.04 10.49 -2.42
N TRP A 137 -21.37 10.47 -1.26
CA TRP A 137 -19.97 10.04 -1.18
C TRP A 137 -19.85 8.55 -1.50
N LEU A 138 -20.76 7.73 -0.97
CA LEU A 138 -20.80 6.30 -1.28
C LEU A 138 -20.97 6.05 -2.78
N ARG A 139 -21.92 6.72 -3.45
CA ARG A 139 -22.07 6.64 -4.91
C ARG A 139 -20.80 7.07 -5.66
N SER A 140 -20.12 8.11 -5.19
CA SER A 140 -18.86 8.56 -5.80
C SER A 140 -17.77 7.48 -5.67
N ARG A 141 -17.70 6.80 -4.52
CA ARG A 141 -16.76 5.71 -4.29
C ARG A 141 -17.08 4.48 -5.14
N GLU A 142 -18.36 4.14 -5.31
CA GLU A 142 -18.79 3.06 -6.20
C GLU A 142 -18.47 3.37 -7.67
N ALA A 143 -18.74 4.58 -8.13
CA ALA A 143 -18.42 5.02 -9.48
C ALA A 143 -16.90 5.00 -9.75
N LEU A 144 -16.08 5.46 -8.79
CA LEU A 144 -14.62 5.27 -8.86
C LEU A 144 -14.24 3.79 -8.93
N ALA A 145 -14.89 2.96 -8.12
CA ALA A 145 -14.57 1.54 -8.07
C ALA A 145 -14.89 0.79 -9.37
N LEU A 146 -15.90 1.25 -10.10
CA LEU A 146 -16.29 0.77 -11.43
C LEU A 146 -15.48 1.40 -12.56
N GLY A 147 -14.75 2.50 -12.30
CA GLY A 147 -14.04 3.27 -13.31
C GLY A 147 -14.93 4.22 -14.12
N ASP A 148 -16.14 4.51 -13.65
CA ASP A 148 -17.12 5.37 -14.33
C ASP A 148 -16.79 6.87 -14.21
N VAL A 149 -16.00 7.25 -13.20
CA VAL A 149 -15.51 8.61 -12.96
C VAL A 149 -14.07 8.57 -12.48
N SER A 150 -13.32 9.64 -12.68
CA SER A 150 -11.98 9.79 -12.12
C SER A 150 -12.00 10.50 -10.76
N LEU A 151 -10.87 10.48 -10.04
CA LEU A 151 -10.73 11.31 -8.83
C LEU A 151 -10.86 12.79 -9.18
N ALA A 152 -10.34 13.21 -10.33
CA ALA A 152 -10.46 14.58 -10.82
C ALA A 152 -11.93 14.99 -10.98
N ASP A 153 -12.80 14.14 -11.52
CA ASP A 153 -14.24 14.39 -11.61
C ASP A 153 -14.88 14.59 -10.23
N VAL A 154 -14.55 13.70 -9.28
CA VAL A 154 -15.12 13.72 -7.92
C VAL A 154 -14.74 15.02 -7.20
N LEU A 155 -13.49 15.44 -7.32
CA LEU A 155 -12.98 16.68 -6.72
C LEU A 155 -13.52 17.92 -7.43
N GLY A 156 -13.48 17.94 -8.76
CA GLY A 156 -13.89 19.07 -9.59
C GLY A 156 -15.36 19.44 -9.40
N ARG A 157 -16.27 18.44 -9.32
CA ARG A 157 -17.70 18.68 -9.04
C ARG A 157 -17.95 19.38 -7.71
N ARG A 158 -17.02 19.25 -6.76
CA ARG A 158 -17.11 19.82 -5.40
C ARG A 158 -16.16 21.00 -5.18
N ARG A 159 -15.43 21.42 -6.22
CA ARG A 159 -14.39 22.48 -6.16
C ARG A 159 -13.36 22.20 -5.06
N LEU A 160 -12.93 20.94 -4.96
CA LEU A 160 -11.94 20.49 -4.00
C LEU A 160 -10.56 20.40 -4.66
N VAL A 161 -9.53 20.69 -3.87
CA VAL A 161 -8.13 20.54 -4.25
C VAL A 161 -7.56 19.28 -3.60
N LEU A 162 -6.77 18.51 -4.36
CA LEU A 162 -6.02 17.39 -3.81
C LEU A 162 -4.94 17.92 -2.86
N ARG A 163 -4.99 17.50 -1.60
CA ARG A 163 -4.00 17.84 -0.57
C ARG A 163 -2.85 16.83 -0.59
N SER A 164 -2.02 16.90 -1.64
CA SER A 164 -0.90 15.97 -1.80
C SER A 164 0.11 16.05 -0.65
N ASP A 165 0.20 17.20 0.02
CA ASP A 165 1.07 17.42 1.20
C ASP A 165 0.70 16.55 2.42
N LEU A 166 -0.51 15.98 2.47
CA LEU A 166 -0.91 15.04 3.51
C LEU A 166 -0.30 13.65 3.32
N LEU A 167 0.18 13.33 2.11
CA LEU A 167 0.92 12.12 1.83
C LEU A 167 2.41 12.32 2.11
N ARG A 168 3.04 11.29 2.65
CA ARG A 168 4.51 11.18 2.73
C ARG A 168 4.95 9.91 2.04
N PRO A 169 6.07 9.93 1.29
CA PRO A 169 6.61 8.71 0.70
C PRO A 169 7.11 7.78 1.81
N LEU A 170 6.82 6.48 1.69
CA LEU A 170 7.19 5.47 2.68
C LEU A 170 8.21 4.46 2.13
N ALA A 171 7.88 3.80 1.03
CA ALA A 171 8.72 2.79 0.41
C ALA A 171 8.38 2.63 -1.07
N HIS A 172 9.28 2.04 -1.84
CA HIS A 172 9.06 1.68 -3.24
C HIS A 172 9.45 0.22 -3.42
N TRP A 173 8.48 -0.63 -3.78
CA TRP A 173 8.64 -2.08 -3.81
C TRP A 173 8.25 -2.66 -5.17
N VAL A 174 9.13 -3.45 -5.76
CA VAL A 174 8.85 -4.18 -7.00
C VAL A 174 8.85 -5.68 -6.69
N SER A 175 7.76 -6.37 -7.05
CA SER A 175 7.66 -7.83 -6.90
C SER A 175 8.79 -8.55 -7.65
N SER A 176 9.31 -9.62 -7.07
CA SER A 176 10.31 -10.49 -7.70
C SER A 176 9.87 -11.02 -9.06
N ASP A 177 10.84 -11.31 -9.93
CA ASP A 177 10.61 -11.65 -11.34
C ASP A 177 9.79 -12.92 -11.56
N PHE A 178 9.90 -13.88 -10.64
CA PHE A 178 9.16 -15.15 -10.71
C PHE A 178 7.66 -15.03 -10.42
N VAL A 179 7.22 -13.91 -9.83
CA VAL A 179 5.80 -13.70 -9.51
C VAL A 179 5.05 -13.47 -10.81
N HIS A 180 4.01 -14.25 -11.10
CA HIS A 180 3.29 -14.13 -12.38
C HIS A 180 2.67 -12.74 -12.59
N ARG A 181 1.98 -12.20 -11.58
CA ARG A 181 1.38 -10.86 -11.59
C ARG A 181 2.21 -9.93 -10.73
N ARG A 182 3.18 -9.26 -11.35
CA ARG A 182 4.13 -8.35 -10.67
C ARG A 182 3.51 -6.99 -10.46
N HIS A 183 3.90 -6.34 -9.38
CA HIS A 183 3.49 -5.00 -9.04
C HIS A 183 4.72 -4.14 -8.73
N ASP A 184 4.62 -2.88 -9.10
CA ASP A 184 5.59 -1.82 -8.82
C ASP A 184 4.88 -0.79 -7.92
N VAL A 185 4.99 -1.01 -6.60
CA VAL A 185 4.16 -0.34 -5.58
C VAL A 185 4.94 0.81 -4.94
N HIS A 186 4.44 2.03 -5.09
CA HIS A 186 4.81 3.14 -4.22
C HIS A 186 3.91 3.14 -2.98
N TYR A 187 4.50 2.90 -1.82
CA TYR A 187 3.82 3.06 -0.53
C TYR A 187 3.96 4.50 -0.06
N PHE A 188 2.84 5.05 0.38
CA PHE A 188 2.74 6.33 1.05
C PHE A 188 2.28 6.11 2.50
N THR A 189 2.47 7.10 3.34
CA THR A 189 1.84 7.15 4.67
C THR A 189 1.11 8.46 4.86
N ALA A 190 0.02 8.41 5.62
CA ALA A 190 -0.82 9.54 5.96
C ALA A 190 -1.52 9.30 7.31
N VAL A 191 -2.07 10.36 7.88
CA VAL A 191 -3.09 10.26 8.93
C VAL A 191 -4.46 10.35 8.29
N VAL A 192 -5.48 9.77 8.92
CA VAL A 192 -6.87 10.04 8.54
C VAL A 192 -7.18 11.50 8.92
N PRO A 193 -7.68 12.35 8.01
CA PRO A 193 -8.08 13.71 8.34
C PRO A 193 -9.13 13.74 9.47
N ASP A 194 -9.09 14.77 10.29
CA ASP A 194 -10.05 14.96 11.37
C ASP A 194 -11.49 14.99 10.83
N GLY A 195 -12.42 14.40 11.57
CA GLY A 195 -13.82 14.25 11.18
C GLY A 195 -14.13 13.11 10.18
N GLN A 196 -13.11 12.52 9.54
CA GLN A 196 -13.30 11.37 8.66
C GLN A 196 -13.10 10.04 9.40
N THR A 197 -13.91 9.03 9.03
CA THR A 197 -13.76 7.66 9.53
C THR A 197 -13.49 6.72 8.37
N ALA A 198 -12.40 5.95 8.46
CA ALA A 198 -12.09 4.95 7.47
C ALA A 198 -13.13 3.82 7.48
N SER A 199 -13.69 3.51 6.31
CA SER A 199 -14.71 2.48 6.12
C SER A 199 -14.52 1.77 4.79
N LEU A 200 -14.47 0.44 4.81
CA LEU A 200 -14.28 -0.35 3.59
C LEU A 200 -15.49 -0.24 2.67
N LEU A 201 -15.24 -0.02 1.37
CA LEU A 201 -16.29 -0.13 0.36
C LEU A 201 -16.68 -1.60 0.22
N GLY A 202 -17.97 -1.92 0.34
CA GLY A 202 -18.45 -3.31 0.35
C GLY A 202 -18.05 -4.12 -0.88
N SER A 203 -17.87 -3.48 -2.04
CA SER A 203 -17.39 -4.12 -3.28
C SER A 203 -15.88 -4.38 -3.31
N ARG A 204 -15.11 -3.91 -2.32
CA ARG A 204 -13.65 -4.04 -2.26
C ARG A 204 -13.15 -5.07 -1.25
N GLY A 205 -13.99 -5.50 -0.32
CA GLY A 205 -13.66 -6.56 0.62
C GLY A 205 -14.67 -6.67 1.75
N THR A 206 -14.33 -7.51 2.73
CA THR A 206 -15.26 -7.83 3.84
C THR A 206 -14.72 -7.47 5.21
N TRP A 207 -13.45 -7.05 5.30
CA TRP A 207 -12.82 -6.67 6.55
C TRP A 207 -11.84 -5.52 6.33
N CYS A 208 -11.90 -4.54 7.22
CA CYS A 208 -10.95 -3.45 7.36
C CYS A 208 -10.85 -3.13 8.85
N GLY A 209 -9.63 -2.97 9.35
CA GLY A 209 -9.40 -2.78 10.76
C GLY A 209 -8.10 -2.07 11.05
N TRP A 210 -8.10 -1.34 12.16
CA TRP A 210 -6.87 -0.84 12.77
C TRP A 210 -6.16 -2.00 13.46
N VAL A 211 -4.88 -2.14 13.18
CA VAL A 211 -4.02 -3.23 13.64
C VAL A 211 -2.82 -2.65 14.35
N ASP A 212 -2.58 -3.13 15.55
CA ASP A 212 -1.35 -2.88 16.30
C ASP A 212 -0.15 -3.46 15.54
N ALA A 213 0.74 -2.58 15.06
CA ALA A 213 1.85 -2.98 14.22
C ALA A 213 2.84 -3.87 14.97
N ALA A 214 3.13 -3.56 16.24
CA ALA A 214 4.07 -4.33 17.05
C ALA A 214 3.54 -5.73 17.31
N ARG A 215 2.25 -5.86 17.64
CA ARG A 215 1.61 -7.15 17.85
C ARG A 215 1.51 -7.97 16.56
N ALA A 216 1.28 -7.33 15.42
CA ALA A 216 1.20 -8.00 14.12
C ALA A 216 2.50 -8.70 13.71
N VAL A 217 3.65 -8.21 14.16
CA VAL A 217 4.98 -8.71 13.75
C VAL A 217 5.80 -9.29 14.90
N ALA A 218 5.25 -9.34 16.12
CA ALA A 218 5.93 -9.84 17.31
C ALA A 218 6.38 -11.30 17.19
N ASP A 219 5.57 -12.14 16.54
CA ASP A 219 5.89 -13.53 16.23
C ASP A 219 5.69 -13.77 14.72
N PRO A 220 6.77 -13.95 13.94
CA PRO A 220 6.70 -14.23 12.50
C PRO A 220 5.93 -15.50 12.14
N HIS A 221 5.81 -16.45 13.08
CA HIS A 221 5.09 -17.72 12.90
C HIS A 221 3.74 -17.72 13.63
N GLY A 222 3.44 -16.68 14.41
CA GLY A 222 2.19 -16.53 15.13
C GLY A 222 1.02 -16.21 14.21
N THR A 223 -0.19 -16.59 14.62
CA THR A 223 -1.40 -16.47 13.77
C THR A 223 -2.27 -15.27 14.11
N TRP A 224 -1.85 -14.43 15.07
CA TRP A 224 -2.69 -13.37 15.64
C TRP A 224 -3.32 -12.45 14.59
N LEU A 225 -2.55 -12.01 13.59
CA LEU A 225 -3.09 -11.16 12.53
C LEU A 225 -4.15 -11.90 11.69
N GLY A 226 -3.88 -13.16 11.34
CA GLY A 226 -4.82 -13.98 10.59
C GLY A 226 -6.12 -14.23 11.35
N ASP A 227 -6.00 -14.48 12.66
CA ASP A 227 -7.13 -14.71 13.55
C ASP A 227 -7.94 -13.43 13.80
N LEU A 228 -7.27 -12.28 13.86
CA LEU A 228 -7.92 -10.96 13.94
C LEU A 228 -8.75 -10.64 12.70
N VAL A 229 -8.23 -10.93 11.50
CA VAL A 229 -8.97 -10.75 10.24
C VAL A 229 -10.14 -11.72 10.13
N GLY A 230 -9.94 -12.96 10.61
CA GLY A 230 -11.00 -13.92 10.86
C GLY A 230 -11.72 -14.43 9.60
N ARG A 231 -11.07 -14.32 8.43
CA ARG A 231 -11.60 -14.86 7.16
C ARG A 231 -11.08 -16.28 6.90
N PRO A 232 -11.81 -17.12 6.15
CA PRO A 232 -11.41 -18.51 5.89
C PRO A 232 -10.01 -18.68 5.30
N ASP A 233 -9.56 -17.74 4.48
CA ASP A 233 -8.23 -17.70 3.85
C ASP A 233 -7.15 -17.04 4.72
N THR A 234 -7.50 -16.60 5.93
CA THR A 234 -6.60 -15.89 6.87
C THR A 234 -6.45 -16.59 8.22
N LEU A 235 -7.48 -17.31 8.69
CA LEU A 235 -7.48 -18.00 9.99
C LEU A 235 -6.31 -18.98 10.11
N GLY A 236 -5.59 -18.92 11.24
CA GLY A 236 -4.44 -19.79 11.51
C GLY A 236 -3.23 -19.56 10.59
N ARG A 237 -3.21 -18.47 9.81
CA ARG A 237 -2.09 -18.15 8.90
C ARG A 237 -1.17 -17.09 9.53
N PRO A 238 0.17 -17.25 9.41
CA PRO A 238 1.11 -16.27 9.89
C PRO A 238 1.20 -15.04 8.95
N PRO A 239 1.71 -13.88 9.42
CA PRO A 239 1.84 -12.67 8.62
C PRO A 239 2.52 -12.87 7.26
N ALA A 240 3.54 -13.74 7.18
CA ALA A 240 4.25 -14.05 5.93
C ALA A 240 3.36 -14.68 4.85
N GLU A 241 2.31 -15.40 5.25
CA GLU A 241 1.33 -15.97 4.31
C GLU A 241 0.20 -14.98 3.98
N LEU A 242 -0.02 -13.96 4.80
CA LEU A 242 -1.10 -12.98 4.63
C LEU A 242 -0.71 -11.76 3.80
N LEU A 243 0.54 -11.30 3.96
CA LEU A 243 1.02 -10.02 3.45
C LEU A 243 2.07 -10.23 2.36
N ALA A 244 2.23 -9.22 1.50
CA ALA A 244 3.41 -9.13 0.64
C ALA A 244 4.64 -8.76 1.49
N PRO A 245 5.86 -9.17 1.11
CA PRO A 245 7.05 -8.84 1.90
C PRO A 245 7.27 -7.32 2.06
N GLY A 246 6.91 -6.52 1.04
CA GLY A 246 6.94 -5.05 1.17
C GLY A 246 5.97 -4.51 2.23
N SER A 247 4.82 -5.15 2.42
CA SER A 247 3.88 -4.77 3.49
C SER A 247 4.38 -5.21 4.87
N LEU A 248 5.05 -6.36 4.99
CA LEU A 248 5.71 -6.79 6.23
C LEU A 248 6.80 -5.81 6.67
N VAL A 249 7.67 -5.39 5.74
CA VAL A 249 8.72 -4.39 6.01
C VAL A 249 8.11 -3.07 6.50
N ALA A 250 6.99 -2.64 5.91
CA ALA A 250 6.29 -1.44 6.36
C ALA A 250 5.71 -1.60 7.78
N LEU A 251 5.10 -2.75 8.10
CA LEU A 251 4.58 -3.06 9.43
C LEU A 251 5.68 -3.11 10.50
N GLU A 252 6.84 -3.68 10.19
CA GLU A 252 7.96 -3.70 11.14
C GLU A 252 8.53 -2.28 11.37
N SER A 253 8.63 -1.47 10.31
CA SER A 253 9.03 -0.07 10.43
C SER A 253 8.05 0.74 11.30
N LEU A 254 6.75 0.39 11.28
CA LEU A 254 5.75 0.94 12.20
C LEU A 254 5.95 0.44 13.63
N ALA A 255 6.19 -0.87 13.81
CA ALA A 255 6.43 -1.50 15.11
C ALA A 255 7.66 -0.95 15.86
N GLU A 256 8.66 -0.46 15.13
CA GLU A 256 9.83 0.22 15.70
C GLU A 256 9.52 1.60 16.31
N CYS A 257 8.34 2.18 16.01
CA CYS A 257 7.99 3.53 16.42
C CYS A 257 7.04 3.53 17.62
N SER A 258 7.29 4.41 18.58
CA SER A 258 6.44 4.57 19.76
C SER A 258 5.20 5.45 19.55
N SER A 259 5.14 6.19 18.43
CA SER A 259 3.99 7.05 18.08
C SER A 259 3.91 7.29 16.57
N ALA A 260 2.72 7.60 16.08
CA ALA A 260 2.46 7.95 14.70
C ALA A 260 3.24 9.20 14.28
N ILE A 261 3.36 10.20 15.17
CA ILE A 261 4.17 11.40 14.91
C ILE A 261 5.64 11.03 14.69
N ALA A 262 6.21 10.16 15.55
CA ALA A 262 7.59 9.70 15.37
C ALA A 262 7.77 8.96 14.03
N PHE A 263 6.83 8.09 13.67
CA PHE A 263 6.84 7.38 12.39
C PHE A 263 6.75 8.34 11.20
N LEU A 264 5.87 9.34 11.25
CA LEU A 264 5.71 10.33 10.19
C LEU A 264 6.95 11.23 10.07
N ALA A 265 7.59 11.58 11.18
CA ALA A 265 8.79 12.42 11.22
C ALA A 265 10.07 11.73 10.72
N LYS A 266 10.11 10.39 10.68
CA LYS A 266 11.24 9.60 10.19
C LYS A 266 11.59 10.00 8.76
N LYS A 267 12.79 10.57 8.57
CA LYS A 267 13.33 10.88 7.23
C LYS A 267 13.65 9.59 6.51
N ARG A 268 13.20 9.46 5.26
CA ARG A 268 13.39 8.28 4.43
C ARG A 268 13.99 8.68 3.10
N ARG A 269 14.98 7.92 2.63
CA ARG A 269 15.41 7.96 1.24
C ARG A 269 14.68 6.82 0.53
N ILE A 270 13.84 7.15 -0.44
CA ILE A 270 13.13 6.15 -1.21
C ILE A 270 14.08 5.59 -2.27
N ALA A 271 14.30 4.29 -2.21
CA ALA A 271 14.97 3.51 -3.22
C ALA A 271 14.10 2.30 -3.56
N THR A 272 14.22 1.81 -4.79
CA THR A 272 13.51 0.62 -5.23
C THR A 272 14.01 -0.61 -4.48
N LEU A 273 13.11 -1.26 -3.75
CA LEU A 273 13.33 -2.55 -3.12
C LEU A 273 12.77 -3.64 -4.04
N ASN A 274 13.65 -4.50 -4.56
CA ASN A 274 13.27 -5.61 -5.42
C ASN A 274 13.97 -6.88 -4.95
N PRO A 275 13.30 -7.74 -4.16
CA PRO A 275 13.95 -8.95 -3.70
C PRO A 275 14.11 -9.95 -4.84
N VAL A 276 15.23 -10.66 -4.82
CA VAL A 276 15.61 -11.67 -5.80
C VAL A 276 15.27 -13.05 -5.23
N LEU A 277 14.70 -13.91 -6.07
CA LEU A 277 14.48 -15.31 -5.69
C LEU A 277 15.80 -16.07 -5.75
N GLU A 278 16.15 -16.73 -4.66
CA GLU A 278 17.35 -17.56 -4.53
C GLU A 278 17.01 -18.87 -3.83
N GLU A 279 17.96 -19.82 -3.87
CA GLU A 279 17.87 -21.05 -3.10
C GLU A 279 18.79 -20.97 -1.88
N HIS A 280 18.24 -21.22 -0.70
CA HIS A 280 18.99 -21.29 0.55
C HIS A 280 18.64 -22.59 1.28
N GLY A 281 19.63 -23.46 1.48
CA GLY A 281 19.41 -24.76 2.16
C GLY A 281 18.37 -25.65 1.47
N GLY A 282 18.31 -25.67 0.13
CA GLY A 282 17.34 -26.47 -0.63
C GLY A 282 15.92 -25.89 -0.68
N ARG A 283 15.72 -24.66 -0.22
CA ARG A 283 14.42 -23.98 -0.19
C ARG A 283 14.45 -22.65 -0.94
N PRO A 284 13.40 -22.32 -1.70
CA PRO A 284 13.29 -21.00 -2.32
C PRO A 284 13.07 -19.93 -1.25
N VAL A 285 13.88 -18.88 -1.31
CA VAL A 285 13.82 -17.70 -0.42
C VAL A 285 13.92 -16.42 -1.24
N LEU A 286 13.36 -15.33 -0.72
CA LEU A 286 13.51 -14.01 -1.31
C LEU A 286 14.61 -13.26 -0.58
N ARG A 287 15.70 -12.94 -1.27
CA ARG A 287 16.79 -12.14 -0.73
C ARG A 287 16.60 -10.67 -1.10
N LEU A 288 16.64 -9.79 -0.11
CA LEU A 288 16.60 -8.35 -0.29
C LEU A 288 17.88 -7.74 0.26
N ASP A 289 18.54 -6.93 -0.56
CA ASP A 289 19.64 -6.07 -0.13
C ASP A 289 19.08 -4.80 0.50
N LEU A 290 19.35 -4.59 1.78
CA LEU A 290 19.09 -3.35 2.49
C LEU A 290 20.34 -2.47 2.31
N GLY A 291 20.36 -1.73 1.19
CA GLY A 291 21.42 -0.80 0.82
C GLY A 291 21.50 0.46 1.69
#